data_AF-A0A3N5H1C3-F1
#
_entry.id   AF-A0A3N5H1C3-F1
#
_cell.length_a   1.000
_cell.length_b   1.000
_cell.length_c   1.000
_cell.angle_alpha   90.00
_cell.angle_beta   90.00
_cell.angle_gamma   90.00
#
_symmetry.space_group_name_H-M   'P 1'
#
loop_
_entity.id
_entity.type
_entity.pdbx_description
1 polymer ?
#
loop_
_entity_poly.entity_id
_entity_poly.type
_entity_poly.pdbx_seq_one_letter_code
_entity_poly.pdbx_strand_id
1 'polypeptide(L)'
;MEKGEVAMRSKLMSLLLLIILLTSACAPQVTPAAPMTAPAAAAVPPTAVPPTDVPPTAAPEPRTLTVLAAASLTESFTELGKTFEAQNPGVTVAFSFAGSQQLAQQLDQGAEADVFASASKKYMDAAVTSKRVVKYDAKTFVTNRLVVIFPKDNPAGLQELKDLAKAGIKLDLADKAVPVGQYSLDFLDKAIKDEKFGASFKDDVLKNVVSYETDVKAVVSKVALGEADAGIVYVTDFNSAADKLGMVDIPDALNSIASYPIAALTDSNYPDLASAFIALVLSPDGQQVMAKYNFIPAVTGAESTDGFMVTDALGRAVRFAKAPEKIVLAGKALFMVADAIYLFPEAGKRIVALGSTVQGTGNFIPMIDPTFSAKITLDSSAGAEQIAAAQPDCVIMKSSNASSLGKALEAVKIPVVYLDFETPDQYPRDLKTLGQLFQNPDQAAKLAAYYKGKAE
;
A
#
# COMPACT_ATOMS: atom_id res chain seq x y z
N MET A 1 -0.77 -23.49 53.74
CA MET A 1 -1.56 -24.36 54.62
C MET A 1 -2.98 -23.83 54.58
N GLU A 2 -4.06 -24.52 54.23
CA GLU A 2 -4.36 -25.92 53.98
C GLU A 2 -5.89 -25.90 53.76
N LYS A 3 -6.44 -26.14 52.57
CA LYS A 3 -7.05 -27.38 52.03
C LYS A 3 -8.24 -26.89 51.17
N GLY A 4 -8.54 -27.37 49.98
CA GLY A 4 -8.50 -28.77 49.54
C GLY A 4 -9.93 -29.30 49.45
N GLU A 5 -10.56 -29.06 48.31
CA GLU A 5 -11.19 -30.10 47.47
C GLU A 5 -11.90 -31.27 48.19
N VAL A 6 -13.23 -31.35 48.08
CA VAL A 6 -13.94 -32.65 48.06
C VAL A 6 -15.00 -32.64 46.98
N ALA A 7 -14.78 -33.55 46.04
CA ALA A 7 -15.58 -33.90 44.89
C ALA A 7 -16.94 -34.53 45.25
N MET A 8 -17.91 -34.28 44.36
CA MET A 8 -18.69 -35.30 43.66
C MET A 8 -19.35 -36.40 44.49
N ARG A 9 -20.69 -36.39 44.57
CA ARG A 9 -21.57 -37.55 44.26
C ARG A 9 -23.05 -37.27 44.54
N SER A 10 -23.82 -37.33 43.45
CA SER A 10 -25.03 -38.16 43.31
C SER A 10 -26.29 -37.84 44.14
N LYS A 11 -27.33 -37.36 43.45
CA LYS A 11 -28.68 -37.98 43.30
C LYS A 11 -29.50 -37.11 42.31
N LEU A 12 -29.86 -37.62 41.11
CA LEU A 12 -31.11 -38.33 40.77
C LEU A 12 -32.37 -37.45 40.99
N MET A 13 -33.40 -37.32 40.14
CA MET A 13 -33.86 -38.04 38.93
C MET A 13 -35.21 -37.39 38.52
N SER A 14 -35.51 -37.24 37.22
CA SER A 14 -36.86 -37.34 36.58
C SER A 14 -36.70 -37.02 35.08
N LEU A 15 -36.76 -37.93 34.10
CA LEU A 15 -37.67 -39.04 33.71
C LEU A 15 -38.76 -38.60 32.69
N LEU A 16 -38.65 -39.07 31.44
CA LEU A 16 -39.68 -39.81 30.63
C LEU A 16 -39.12 -40.09 29.21
N LEU A 17 -38.68 -41.31 28.80
CA LEU A 17 -39.42 -42.50 28.27
C LEU A 17 -40.27 -42.21 27.00
N LEU A 18 -40.23 -42.96 25.88
CA LEU A 18 -40.50 -44.41 25.75
C LEU A 18 -40.17 -44.96 24.33
N ILE A 19 -39.72 -46.23 24.27
CA ILE A 19 -39.55 -47.16 23.12
C ILE A 19 -40.59 -48.30 23.24
N ILE A 20 -41.02 -48.95 22.13
CA ILE A 20 -41.37 -50.41 21.94
C ILE A 20 -41.94 -50.57 20.49
N LEU A 21 -41.41 -51.35 19.51
CA LEU A 21 -41.16 -52.81 19.31
C LEU A 21 -42.20 -53.46 18.34
N LEU A 22 -41.76 -54.17 17.27
CA LEU A 22 -42.20 -55.53 16.78
C LEU A 22 -41.98 -55.84 15.27
N THR A 23 -41.09 -56.82 15.00
CA THR A 23 -41.13 -58.03 14.10
C THR A 23 -41.77 -58.04 12.69
N SER A 24 -41.06 -58.57 11.66
CA SER A 24 -41.22 -59.93 11.09
C SER A 24 -40.61 -60.16 9.69
N ALA A 25 -39.93 -61.32 9.55
CA ALA A 25 -39.83 -62.28 8.42
C ALA A 25 -39.46 -61.84 6.97
N CYS A 26 -38.41 -62.43 6.38
CA CYS A 26 -38.46 -63.73 5.65
C CYS A 26 -37.10 -64.03 4.96
N ALA A 27 -36.57 -65.24 5.19
CA ALA A 27 -35.55 -65.86 4.33
C ALA A 27 -36.23 -66.83 3.34
N PRO A 28 -35.53 -67.30 2.30
CA PRO A 28 -35.14 -68.72 2.35
C PRO A 28 -33.72 -69.04 1.84
N GLN A 29 -33.17 -70.11 2.42
CA GLN A 29 -31.93 -70.80 2.03
C GLN A 29 -32.18 -71.81 0.89
N VAL A 30 -31.16 -72.08 0.08
CA VAL A 30 -30.98 -73.38 -0.62
C VAL A 30 -29.51 -73.84 -0.47
N THR A 31 -29.36 -75.15 -0.33
CA THR A 31 -28.28 -76.01 0.19
C THR A 31 -27.13 -76.36 -0.80
N PRO A 32 -26.03 -77.01 -0.34
CA PRO A 32 -24.78 -77.23 -1.08
C PRO A 32 -24.57 -78.69 -1.57
N ALA A 33 -23.68 -78.91 -2.56
CA ALA A 33 -22.74 -80.06 -2.70
C ALA A 33 -21.89 -80.01 -4.01
N ALA A 34 -20.67 -80.52 -3.96
CA ALA A 34 -19.54 -80.44 -4.93
C ALA A 34 -19.50 -81.65 -5.93
N PRO A 35 -18.36 -81.99 -6.61
CA PRO A 35 -17.48 -81.26 -7.54
C PRO A 35 -17.29 -82.02 -8.89
N MET A 36 -16.86 -81.35 -9.99
CA MET A 36 -16.17 -81.99 -11.13
C MET A 36 -15.17 -81.03 -11.81
N THR A 37 -14.12 -81.63 -12.37
CA THR A 37 -12.78 -81.12 -12.75
C THR A 37 -12.63 -80.51 -14.16
N ALA A 38 -11.89 -79.38 -14.23
CA ALA A 38 -10.85 -78.94 -15.20
C ALA A 38 -11.13 -78.83 -16.74
N PRO A 39 -10.34 -78.04 -17.56
CA PRO A 39 -9.37 -76.98 -17.26
C PRO A 39 -9.46 -75.68 -18.12
N ALA A 40 -8.69 -74.67 -17.68
CA ALA A 40 -7.90 -73.68 -18.44
C ALA A 40 -8.57 -72.55 -19.25
N ALA A 41 -8.53 -71.33 -18.69
CA ALA A 41 -7.98 -70.14 -19.34
C ALA A 41 -7.55 -69.13 -18.26
N ALA A 42 -6.28 -68.72 -18.29
CA ALA A 42 -5.68 -67.85 -17.29
C ALA A 42 -6.21 -66.40 -17.41
N ALA A 43 -6.80 -65.89 -16.33
CA ALA A 43 -7.09 -64.48 -16.13
C ALA A 43 -6.25 -63.94 -14.97
N VAL A 44 -5.53 -62.86 -15.23
CA VAL A 44 -4.61 -62.17 -14.30
C VAL A 44 -5.41 -61.54 -13.15
N PRO A 45 -5.00 -61.68 -11.87
CA PRO A 45 -5.69 -61.03 -10.76
C PRO A 45 -5.36 -59.53 -10.70
N PRO A 46 -6.31 -58.65 -10.31
CA PRO A 46 -6.00 -57.26 -10.03
C PRO A 46 -5.20 -57.15 -8.73
N THR A 47 -4.01 -56.57 -8.82
CA THR A 47 -3.14 -56.23 -7.69
C THR A 47 -3.82 -55.17 -6.83
N ALA A 48 -4.16 -55.51 -5.59
CA ALA A 48 -4.60 -54.53 -4.59
C ALA A 48 -3.42 -53.63 -4.21
N VAL A 49 -3.52 -52.35 -4.53
CA VAL A 49 -2.57 -51.32 -4.06
C VAL A 49 -2.90 -51.03 -2.59
N PRO A 50 -1.95 -51.18 -1.64
CA PRO A 50 -2.18 -50.81 -0.25
C PRO A 50 -2.39 -49.29 -0.15
N PRO A 51 -3.21 -48.79 0.80
CA PRO A 51 -3.40 -47.36 0.99
C PRO A 51 -2.05 -46.73 1.35
N THR A 52 -1.65 -45.75 0.54
CA THR A 52 -0.48 -44.91 0.79
C THR A 52 -0.75 -44.10 2.05
N ASP A 53 -0.09 -44.46 3.16
CA ASP A 53 0.06 -43.57 4.30
C ASP A 53 0.75 -42.30 3.81
N VAL A 54 -0.02 -41.21 3.66
CA VAL A 54 0.53 -39.87 3.50
C VAL A 54 1.11 -39.51 4.86
N PRO A 55 2.44 -39.39 5.01
CA PRO A 55 3.00 -38.95 6.29
C PRO A 55 2.41 -37.57 6.62
N PRO A 56 2.07 -37.30 7.90
CA PRO A 56 1.55 -36.00 8.29
C PRO A 56 2.53 -34.93 7.84
N THR A 57 2.03 -33.94 7.08
CA THR A 57 2.79 -32.76 6.67
C THR A 57 3.45 -32.19 7.93
N ALA A 58 4.79 -32.27 7.98
CA ALA A 58 5.55 -31.67 9.07
C ALA A 58 5.12 -30.20 9.21
N ALA A 59 4.78 -29.79 10.42
CA ALA A 59 4.46 -28.40 10.69
C ALA A 59 5.63 -27.52 10.20
N PRO A 60 5.37 -26.46 9.44
CA PRO A 60 6.44 -25.60 8.93
C PRO A 60 7.27 -25.07 10.09
N GLU A 61 8.60 -25.05 9.94
CA GLU A 61 9.47 -24.53 10.98
C GLU A 61 9.08 -23.09 11.35
N PRO A 62 9.08 -22.73 12.65
CA PRO A 62 8.72 -21.39 13.08
C PRO A 62 9.67 -20.36 12.46
N ARG A 63 9.12 -19.38 11.74
CA ARG A 63 9.86 -18.27 11.13
C ARG A 63 9.44 -16.96 11.78
N THR A 64 10.39 -16.10 12.12
CA THR A 64 10.10 -14.79 12.72
C THR A 64 10.50 -13.68 11.76
N LEU A 65 9.52 -12.92 11.27
CA LEU A 65 9.74 -11.72 10.48
C LEU A 65 9.94 -10.53 11.43
N THR A 66 11.11 -9.90 11.38
CA THR A 66 11.45 -8.76 12.23
C THR A 66 11.23 -7.44 11.51
N VAL A 67 10.39 -6.57 12.07
CA VAL A 67 9.99 -5.29 11.45
C VAL A 67 10.38 -4.13 12.37
N LEU A 68 11.30 -3.28 11.90
CA LEU A 68 11.64 -2.01 12.54
C LEU A 68 10.70 -0.93 12.00
N ALA A 69 9.83 -0.41 12.85
CA ALA A 69 8.78 0.52 12.43
C ALA A 69 8.74 1.76 13.31
N ALA A 70 8.49 2.93 12.71
CA ALA A 70 8.32 4.18 13.44
C ALA A 70 7.24 4.06 14.52
N ALA A 71 7.46 4.70 15.69
CA ALA A 71 6.54 4.61 16.83
C ALA A 71 5.08 5.00 16.52
N SER A 72 4.85 5.94 15.60
CA SER A 72 3.48 6.30 15.16
C SER A 72 2.73 5.21 14.40
N LEU A 73 3.43 4.15 13.94
CA LEU A 73 2.83 3.00 13.25
C LEU A 73 2.38 1.88 14.20
N THR A 74 2.59 2.02 15.51
CA THR A 74 2.43 0.94 16.50
C THR A 74 1.09 0.21 16.37
N GLU A 75 -0.02 0.94 16.39
CA GLU A 75 -1.36 0.33 16.40
C GLU A 75 -1.71 -0.29 15.05
N SER A 76 -1.43 0.41 13.93
CA SER A 76 -1.75 -0.07 12.59
C SER A 76 -0.90 -1.27 12.19
N PHE A 77 0.39 -1.26 12.50
CA PHE A 77 1.28 -2.40 12.21
C PHE A 77 0.99 -3.60 13.11
N THR A 78 0.57 -3.38 14.36
CA THR A 78 0.14 -4.49 15.23
C THR A 78 -1.10 -5.21 14.65
N GLU A 79 -2.06 -4.48 14.09
CA GLU A 79 -3.23 -5.07 13.42
C GLU A 79 -2.84 -5.80 12.12
N LEU A 80 -1.94 -5.21 11.32
CA LEU A 80 -1.43 -5.82 10.09
C LEU A 80 -0.56 -7.06 10.37
N GLY A 81 0.21 -7.06 11.46
CA GLY A 81 0.97 -8.21 11.92
C GLY A 81 0.07 -9.41 12.18
N LYS A 82 -1.02 -9.23 12.94
CA LYS A 82 -2.02 -10.29 13.18
C LYS A 82 -2.64 -10.81 11.89
N THR A 83 -2.94 -9.90 10.97
CA THR A 83 -3.49 -10.25 9.64
C THR A 83 -2.47 -11.09 8.86
N PHE A 84 -1.20 -10.70 8.88
CA PHE A 84 -0.13 -11.40 8.18
C PHE A 84 0.12 -12.80 8.77
N GLU A 85 0.17 -12.93 10.09
CA GLU A 85 0.34 -14.23 10.79
C GLU A 85 -0.82 -15.18 10.47
N ALA A 86 -2.05 -14.67 10.44
CA ALA A 86 -3.22 -15.46 10.06
C ALA A 86 -3.16 -15.96 8.61
N GLN A 87 -2.58 -15.18 7.70
CA GLN A 87 -2.38 -15.53 6.29
C GLN A 87 -1.17 -16.44 6.05
N ASN A 88 -0.24 -16.53 7.01
CA ASN A 88 1.02 -17.25 6.87
C ASN A 88 1.26 -18.19 8.08
N PRO A 89 0.63 -19.38 8.12
CA PRO A 89 0.81 -20.33 9.21
C PRO A 89 2.29 -20.66 9.48
N GLY A 90 2.69 -20.62 10.75
CA GLY A 90 4.08 -20.85 11.18
C GLY A 90 4.99 -19.62 11.08
N VAL A 91 4.45 -18.44 10.76
CA VAL A 91 5.17 -17.17 10.81
C VAL A 91 4.71 -16.34 12.01
N THR A 92 5.67 -15.73 12.71
CA THR A 92 5.46 -14.71 13.75
C THR A 92 6.02 -13.38 13.26
N VAL A 93 5.34 -12.27 13.52
CA VAL A 93 5.84 -10.92 13.21
C VAL A 93 6.32 -10.25 14.50
N ALA A 94 7.62 -10.03 14.61
CA ALA A 94 8.24 -9.33 15.72
C ALA A 94 8.46 -7.85 15.36
N PHE A 95 7.78 -6.94 16.07
CA PHE A 95 7.95 -5.51 15.87
C PHE A 95 8.94 -4.90 16.86
N SER A 96 9.75 -3.97 16.36
CA SER A 96 10.52 -3.03 17.18
C SER A 96 10.10 -1.62 16.81
N PHE A 97 9.39 -0.96 17.73
CA PHE A 97 8.87 0.40 17.56
C PHE A 97 9.76 1.41 18.29
N ALA A 98 10.22 2.43 17.58
CA ALA A 98 10.96 3.56 18.16
C ALA A 98 10.94 4.78 17.22
N GLY A 99 11.62 5.86 17.61
CA GLY A 99 11.88 6.98 16.71
C GLY A 99 12.66 6.54 15.46
N SER A 100 12.25 6.99 14.28
CA SER A 100 12.87 6.55 13.01
C SER A 100 14.37 6.85 12.93
N GLN A 101 14.84 7.88 13.64
CA GLN A 101 16.26 8.20 13.77
C GLN A 101 17.03 7.11 14.50
N GLN A 102 16.46 6.57 15.58
CA GLN A 102 17.07 5.51 16.38
C GLN A 102 17.07 4.20 15.61
N LEU A 103 15.96 3.87 14.94
CA LEU A 103 15.86 2.66 14.11
C LEU A 103 16.85 2.68 12.94
N ALA A 104 16.99 3.83 12.26
CA ALA A 104 17.98 3.99 11.20
C ALA A 104 19.41 3.87 11.73
N GLN A 105 19.70 4.40 12.93
CA GLN A 105 20.99 4.23 13.57
C GLN A 105 21.27 2.77 13.94
N GLN A 106 20.28 2.04 14.46
CA GLN A 106 20.40 0.60 14.74
C GLN A 106 20.72 -0.18 13.47
N LEU A 107 20.06 0.15 12.35
CA LEU A 107 20.37 -0.42 11.04
C LEU A 107 21.79 -0.07 10.59
N ASP A 108 22.23 1.16 10.75
CA ASP A 108 23.62 1.52 10.42
C ASP A 108 24.64 0.72 11.25
N GLN A 109 24.29 0.40 12.50
CA GLN A 109 25.10 -0.41 13.42
C GLN A 109 25.01 -1.92 13.21
N GLY A 110 24.26 -2.39 12.20
CA GLY A 110 24.18 -3.81 11.87
C GLY A 110 23.08 -4.57 12.60
N ALA A 111 22.04 -3.90 13.12
CA ALA A 111 20.87 -4.60 13.65
C ALA A 111 20.25 -5.51 12.58
N GLU A 112 19.93 -6.75 12.96
CA GLU A 112 19.24 -7.71 12.11
C GLU A 112 17.74 -7.42 12.10
N ALA A 113 17.19 -7.22 10.91
CA ALA A 113 15.77 -7.04 10.68
C ALA A 113 15.45 -7.40 9.22
N ASP A 114 14.17 -7.52 8.91
CA ASP A 114 13.70 -7.88 7.57
C ASP A 114 13.03 -6.71 6.84
N VAL A 115 12.31 -5.85 7.58
CA VAL A 115 11.57 -4.71 7.03
C VAL A 115 11.87 -3.46 7.85
N PHE A 116 12.05 -2.33 7.17
CA PHE A 116 12.16 -1.01 7.76
C PHE A 116 11.03 -0.09 7.28
N ALA A 117 10.26 0.46 8.21
CA ALA A 117 9.21 1.45 7.97
C ALA A 117 9.50 2.74 8.75
N SER A 118 9.78 3.82 8.03
CA SER A 118 10.18 5.11 8.62
C SER A 118 9.05 6.12 8.54
N ALA A 119 8.99 7.07 9.48
CA ALA A 119 8.12 8.26 9.43
C ALA A 119 8.79 9.43 8.68
N SER A 120 9.96 9.21 8.09
CA SER A 120 10.71 10.23 7.35
C SER A 120 11.52 9.65 6.21
N LYS A 121 11.46 10.30 5.05
CA LYS A 121 12.32 10.02 3.91
C LYS A 121 13.81 10.17 4.24
N LYS A 122 14.19 11.14 5.09
CA LYS A 122 15.58 11.36 5.51
C LYS A 122 16.22 10.10 6.10
N TYR A 123 15.49 9.40 6.97
CA TYR A 123 16.01 8.20 7.63
C TYR A 123 15.94 6.95 6.74
N MET A 124 14.98 6.89 5.80
CA MET A 124 15.02 5.88 4.75
C MET A 124 16.20 6.08 3.81
N ASP A 125 16.47 7.32 3.41
CA ASP A 125 17.62 7.67 2.57
C ASP A 125 18.94 7.33 3.28
N ALA A 126 19.02 7.52 4.61
CA ALA A 126 20.18 7.07 5.39
C ALA A 126 20.38 5.55 5.31
N ALA A 127 19.31 4.75 5.44
CA ALA A 127 19.38 3.29 5.29
C ALA A 127 19.76 2.86 3.85
N VAL A 128 19.37 3.65 2.84
CA VAL A 128 19.83 3.48 1.46
C VAL A 128 21.32 3.80 1.31
N THR A 129 21.79 4.89 1.91
CA THR A 129 23.20 5.29 1.88
C THR A 129 24.10 4.27 2.57
N SER A 130 23.66 3.68 3.69
CA SER A 130 24.36 2.60 4.38
C SER A 130 24.20 1.23 3.69
N LYS A 131 23.53 1.20 2.51
CA LYS A 131 23.29 0.00 1.70
C LYS A 131 22.47 -1.08 2.39
N ARG A 132 21.76 -0.74 3.47
CA ARG A 132 20.79 -1.63 4.13
C ARG A 132 19.48 -1.75 3.34
N VAL A 133 19.18 -0.76 2.50
CA VAL A 133 18.00 -0.72 1.63
C VAL A 133 18.41 -0.42 0.20
N VAL A 134 17.82 -1.12 -0.78
CA VAL A 134 17.94 -0.74 -2.20
C VAL A 134 17.06 0.48 -2.46
N LYS A 135 17.65 1.56 -2.99
CA LYS A 135 16.96 2.85 -3.21
C LYS A 135 15.59 2.73 -3.88
N TYR A 136 15.48 1.84 -4.88
CA TYR A 136 14.27 1.68 -5.69
C TYR A 136 13.20 0.78 -5.06
N ASP A 137 13.53 0.09 -3.96
CA ASP A 137 12.60 -0.79 -3.25
C ASP A 137 11.85 -0.04 -2.13
N ALA A 138 12.32 1.15 -1.75
CA ALA A 138 11.64 2.00 -0.78
C ALA A 138 10.39 2.64 -1.39
N LYS A 139 9.22 2.26 -0.85
CA LYS A 139 7.91 2.75 -1.30
C LYS A 139 7.26 3.59 -0.22
N THR A 140 6.75 4.76 -0.58
CA THR A 140 5.89 5.54 0.32
C THR A 140 4.50 4.89 0.34
N PHE A 141 4.03 4.46 1.51
CA PHE A 141 2.75 3.76 1.64
C PHE A 141 1.64 4.63 2.24
N VAL A 142 2.01 5.57 3.13
CA VAL A 142 1.08 6.57 3.69
C VAL A 142 1.78 7.90 3.91
N THR A 143 0.97 8.91 4.16
CA THR A 143 1.35 10.23 4.64
C THR A 143 0.56 10.58 5.91
N ASN A 144 1.03 11.60 6.61
CA ASN A 144 0.43 12.04 7.86
C ASN A 144 0.60 13.55 8.03
N ARG A 145 -0.18 14.15 8.92
CA ARG A 145 -0.14 15.58 9.23
C ARG A 145 0.02 15.80 10.73
N LEU A 146 0.64 16.91 11.09
CA LEU A 146 0.78 17.33 12.47
C LEU A 146 -0.50 17.95 13.03
N VAL A 147 -0.70 17.78 14.33
CA VAL A 147 -1.70 18.47 15.14
C VAL A 147 -1.05 18.89 16.46
N VAL A 148 -1.63 19.90 17.09
CA VAL A 148 -1.31 20.23 18.48
C VAL A 148 -2.29 19.48 19.37
N ILE A 149 -1.80 18.75 20.36
CA ILE A 149 -2.62 18.07 21.38
C ILE A 149 -2.51 18.79 22.72
N PHE A 150 -3.53 18.62 23.55
CA PHE A 150 -3.60 19.13 24.93
C PHE A 150 -4.48 18.18 25.79
N PRO A 151 -4.37 18.20 27.13
CA PRO A 151 -5.23 17.39 28.00
C PRO A 151 -6.72 17.68 27.76
N LYS A 152 -7.61 16.68 27.86
CA LYS A 152 -9.04 16.84 27.51
C LYS A 152 -9.75 17.97 28.25
N ASP A 153 -9.42 18.15 29.52
CA ASP A 153 -9.93 19.19 30.40
C ASP A 153 -9.33 20.57 30.13
N ASN A 154 -8.26 20.63 29.31
CA ASN A 154 -7.61 21.82 28.80
C ASN A 154 -7.33 22.89 29.87
N PRO A 155 -6.54 22.56 30.92
CA PRO A 155 -6.30 23.45 32.05
C PRO A 155 -5.59 24.76 31.63
N ALA A 156 -4.82 24.71 30.54
CA ALA A 156 -4.12 25.85 29.97
C ALA A 156 -5.01 26.74 29.07
N GLY A 157 -6.24 26.32 28.77
CA GLY A 157 -7.17 27.09 27.95
C GLY A 157 -6.71 27.29 26.50
N LEU A 158 -6.04 26.30 25.91
CA LEU A 158 -5.56 26.32 24.53
C LEU A 158 -6.75 26.30 23.54
N GLN A 159 -6.86 27.27 22.65
CA GLN A 159 -7.94 27.38 21.66
C GLN A 159 -7.40 27.48 20.24
N GLU A 160 -6.25 28.14 20.06
CA GLU A 160 -5.63 28.35 18.75
C GLU A 160 -4.11 28.17 18.79
N LEU A 161 -3.50 28.02 17.62
CA LEU A 161 -2.04 27.81 17.51
C LEU A 161 -1.23 28.96 18.13
N LYS A 162 -1.76 30.19 18.13
CA LYS A 162 -1.11 31.35 18.75
C LYS A 162 -0.92 31.20 20.25
N ASP A 163 -1.77 30.41 20.89
CA ASP A 163 -1.72 30.21 22.33
C ASP A 163 -0.44 29.49 22.77
N LEU A 164 0.19 28.72 21.87
CA LEU A 164 1.48 28.08 22.14
C LEU A 164 2.59 29.07 22.52
N ALA A 165 2.47 30.34 22.11
CA ALA A 165 3.43 31.40 22.42
C ALA A 165 3.13 32.13 23.74
N LYS A 166 2.00 31.83 24.42
CA LYS A 166 1.66 32.46 25.69
C LYS A 166 2.66 32.05 26.76
N ALA A 167 3.18 33.01 27.52
CA ALA A 167 4.08 32.72 28.62
C ALA A 167 3.40 31.81 29.66
N GLY A 168 4.12 30.79 30.14
CA GLY A 168 3.65 29.86 31.16
C GLY A 168 3.02 28.58 30.63
N ILE A 169 2.81 28.45 29.31
CA ILE A 169 2.48 27.17 28.67
C ILE A 169 3.68 26.23 28.81
N LYS A 170 3.43 24.99 29.22
CA LYS A 170 4.41 23.90 29.17
C LYS A 170 4.22 23.10 27.90
N LEU A 171 5.12 23.29 26.95
CA LEU A 171 5.09 22.58 25.68
C LEU A 171 6.04 21.37 25.73
N ASP A 172 5.56 20.22 25.31
CA ASP A 172 6.38 19.03 25.09
C ASP A 172 6.54 18.76 23.59
N LEU A 173 7.78 18.60 23.13
CA LEU A 173 8.09 18.31 21.74
C LEU A 173 8.94 17.05 21.66
N ALA A 174 9.01 16.42 20.50
CA ALA A 174 10.09 15.47 20.26
C ALA A 174 11.38 16.22 19.91
N ASP A 175 12.54 15.61 20.20
CA ASP A 175 13.84 16.15 19.81
C ASP A 175 13.91 16.39 18.28
N LYS A 176 14.69 17.39 17.84
CA LYS A 176 14.84 17.76 16.43
C LYS A 176 15.34 16.62 15.54
N ALA A 177 16.02 15.62 16.10
CA ALA A 177 16.41 14.41 15.38
C ALA A 177 15.21 13.48 15.15
N VAL A 178 14.16 13.52 15.97
CA VAL A 178 12.94 12.75 15.73
C VAL A 178 12.16 13.38 14.57
N PRO A 179 11.58 12.58 13.64
CA PRO A 179 10.79 13.13 12.52
C PRO A 179 9.74 14.16 12.94
N VAL A 180 8.94 13.86 13.97
CA VAL A 180 7.87 14.76 14.43
C VAL A 180 8.44 16.05 15.05
N GLY A 181 9.59 15.98 15.70
CA GLY A 181 10.29 17.14 16.24
C GLY A 181 10.81 18.05 15.14
N GLN A 182 11.44 17.47 14.10
CA GLN A 182 11.83 18.25 12.91
C GLN A 182 10.61 18.87 12.22
N TYR A 183 9.54 18.12 12.00
CA TYR A 183 8.33 18.67 11.36
C TYR A 183 7.66 19.75 12.22
N SER A 184 7.76 19.67 13.55
CA SER A 184 7.30 20.71 14.46
C SER A 184 8.10 22.01 14.27
N LEU A 185 9.42 21.91 14.12
CA LEU A 185 10.25 23.07 13.82
C LEU A 185 9.94 23.65 12.44
N ASP A 186 9.71 22.80 11.42
CA ASP A 186 9.30 23.25 10.08
C ASP A 186 7.97 24.00 10.11
N PHE A 187 7.01 23.53 10.92
CA PHE A 187 5.75 24.23 11.18
C PHE A 187 6.01 25.63 11.75
N LEU A 188 6.84 25.75 12.79
CA LEU A 188 7.16 27.03 13.40
C LEU A 188 7.88 27.97 12.43
N ASP A 189 8.76 27.44 11.57
CA ASP A 189 9.45 28.20 10.52
C ASP A 189 8.52 28.69 9.40
N LYS A 190 7.45 27.95 9.11
CA LYS A 190 6.39 28.38 8.21
C LYS A 190 5.49 29.41 8.87
N ALA A 191 5.16 29.22 10.15
CA ALA A 191 4.28 30.10 10.90
C ALA A 191 4.81 31.53 10.93
N ILE A 192 6.11 31.75 11.23
CA ILE A 192 6.69 33.12 11.27
C ILE A 192 6.70 33.85 9.91
N LYS A 193 6.40 33.16 8.80
CA LYS A 193 6.28 33.74 7.46
C LYS A 193 4.82 34.05 7.08
N ASP A 194 3.87 33.53 7.83
CA ASP A 194 2.44 33.79 7.65
C ASP A 194 2.06 35.05 8.45
N GLU A 195 1.40 36.01 7.79
CA GLU A 195 1.01 37.31 8.38
C GLU A 195 0.13 37.17 9.63
N LYS A 196 -0.52 36.01 9.82
CA LYS A 196 -1.31 35.73 11.03
C LYS A 196 -0.45 35.58 12.27
N PHE A 197 0.83 35.22 12.12
CA PHE A 197 1.75 34.99 13.24
C PHE A 197 2.84 36.07 13.24
N GLY A 198 3.29 36.46 14.44
CA GLY A 198 4.38 37.42 14.59
C GLY A 198 5.75 36.80 14.30
N ALA A 199 6.73 37.62 13.93
CA ALA A 199 8.11 37.16 13.72
C ALA A 199 8.75 36.51 14.96
N SER A 200 8.29 36.87 16.17
CA SER A 200 8.75 36.26 17.43
C SER A 200 8.06 34.94 17.78
N PHE A 201 7.02 34.54 17.02
CA PHE A 201 6.16 33.40 17.39
C PHE A 201 6.95 32.12 17.64
N LYS A 202 7.88 31.76 16.73
CA LYS A 202 8.74 30.58 16.90
C LYS A 202 9.57 30.66 18.19
N ASP A 203 10.22 31.79 18.44
CA ASP A 203 11.08 31.96 19.62
C ASP A 203 10.27 31.92 20.92
N ASP A 204 9.06 32.49 20.92
CA ASP A 204 8.18 32.51 22.08
C ASP A 204 7.60 31.11 22.36
N VAL A 205 7.26 30.34 21.33
CA VAL A 205 6.86 28.93 21.48
C VAL A 205 8.03 28.09 22.01
N LEU A 206 9.25 28.27 21.48
CA LEU A 206 10.40 27.47 21.89
C LEU A 206 10.86 27.75 23.33
N LYS A 207 10.62 28.96 23.86
CA LYS A 207 10.86 29.28 25.29
C LYS A 207 9.94 28.51 26.23
N ASN A 208 8.77 28.08 25.75
CA ASN A 208 7.79 27.32 26.52
C ASN A 208 8.08 25.80 26.51
N VAL A 209 9.09 25.34 25.77
CA VAL A 209 9.40 23.91 25.69
C VAL A 209 10.08 23.43 26.97
N VAL A 210 9.45 22.47 27.65
CA VAL A 210 9.92 21.91 28.93
C VAL A 210 10.57 20.53 28.79
N SER A 211 10.32 19.84 27.67
CA SER A 211 10.89 18.52 27.39
C SER A 211 11.07 18.29 25.89
N TYR A 212 12.03 17.41 25.59
CA TYR A 212 12.31 16.91 24.25
C TYR A 212 12.34 15.38 24.28
N GLU A 213 11.34 14.76 23.68
CA GLU A 213 11.16 13.31 23.71
C GLU A 213 11.89 12.58 22.58
N THR A 214 12.19 11.30 22.80
CA THR A 214 12.90 10.46 21.82
C THR A 214 11.98 9.86 20.74
N ASP A 215 10.67 9.91 20.95
CA ASP A 215 9.64 9.48 20.01
C ASP A 215 8.31 10.20 20.28
N VAL A 216 7.36 10.04 19.34
CA VAL A 216 6.06 10.74 19.41
C VAL A 216 5.12 10.16 20.48
N LYS A 217 5.24 8.88 20.84
CA LYS A 217 4.34 8.25 21.84
C LYS A 217 4.67 8.73 23.25
N ALA A 218 5.94 9.06 23.51
CA ALA A 218 6.35 9.72 24.74
C ALA A 218 5.69 11.10 24.89
N VAL A 219 5.63 11.92 23.82
CA VAL A 219 4.92 13.22 23.82
C VAL A 219 3.44 13.03 24.13
N VAL A 220 2.77 12.10 23.44
CA VAL A 220 1.35 11.77 23.71
C VAL A 220 1.14 11.40 25.17
N SER A 221 2.03 10.57 25.73
CA SER A 221 1.91 10.07 27.10
C SER A 221 2.04 11.21 28.11
N LYS A 222 3.05 12.08 27.99
CA LYS A 222 3.25 13.21 28.91
C LYS A 222 2.11 14.21 28.88
N VAL A 223 1.60 14.54 27.69
CA VAL A 223 0.44 15.44 27.57
C VAL A 223 -0.81 14.76 28.14
N ALA A 224 -1.06 13.48 27.86
CA ALA A 224 -2.21 12.75 28.40
C ALA A 224 -2.15 12.58 29.92
N LEU A 225 -0.96 12.59 30.52
CA LEU A 225 -0.74 12.57 31.97
C LEU A 225 -0.76 13.97 32.62
N GLY A 226 -0.89 15.04 31.82
CA GLY A 226 -0.88 16.42 32.30
C GLY A 226 0.50 16.91 32.76
N GLU A 227 1.58 16.24 32.37
CA GLU A 227 2.95 16.70 32.64
C GLU A 227 3.33 17.91 31.76
N ALA A 228 2.66 18.05 30.61
CA ALA A 228 2.72 19.19 29.71
C ALA A 228 1.32 19.66 29.33
N ASP A 229 1.19 20.96 29.06
CA ASP A 229 -0.07 21.62 28.69
C ASP A 229 -0.42 21.39 27.22
N ALA A 230 0.60 21.22 26.38
CA ALA A 230 0.44 20.94 24.96
C ALA A 230 1.61 20.12 24.41
N GLY A 231 1.40 19.49 23.25
CA GLY A 231 2.47 18.87 22.47
C GLY A 231 2.14 18.84 20.98
N ILE A 232 3.14 18.68 20.12
CA ILE A 232 2.95 18.56 18.67
C ILE A 232 3.21 17.12 18.25
N VAL A 233 2.18 16.48 17.68
CA VAL A 233 2.18 15.06 17.32
C VAL A 233 1.53 14.85 15.95
N TYR A 234 1.47 13.62 15.45
CA TYR A 234 0.66 13.32 14.26
C TYR A 234 -0.82 13.15 14.61
N VAL A 235 -1.72 13.41 13.65
CA VAL A 235 -3.17 13.21 13.86
C VAL A 235 -3.50 11.76 14.23
N THR A 236 -2.75 10.79 13.70
CA THR A 236 -2.92 9.36 14.03
C THR A 236 -2.61 9.07 15.49
N ASP A 237 -1.62 9.75 16.08
CA ASP A 237 -1.25 9.59 17.47
C ASP A 237 -2.27 10.21 18.42
N PHE A 238 -2.85 11.37 18.06
CA PHE A 238 -4.00 11.92 18.78
C PHE A 238 -5.16 10.91 18.83
N ASN A 239 -5.51 10.30 17.70
CA ASN A 239 -6.64 9.38 17.63
C ASN A 239 -6.49 8.16 18.54
N SER A 240 -5.26 7.71 18.77
CA SER A 240 -4.99 6.60 19.72
C SER A 240 -5.31 6.95 21.18
N ALA A 241 -5.42 8.23 21.52
CA ALA A 241 -5.65 8.75 22.87
C ALA A 241 -6.72 9.86 22.92
N ALA A 242 -7.68 9.85 21.97
CA ALA A 242 -8.68 10.90 21.81
C ALA A 242 -9.68 10.99 22.98
N ASP A 243 -9.76 9.95 23.82
CA ASP A 243 -10.50 9.93 25.07
C ASP A 243 -9.87 10.84 26.14
N LYS A 244 -8.54 11.00 26.11
CA LYS A 244 -7.76 11.78 27.10
C LYS A 244 -7.28 13.12 26.57
N LEU A 245 -7.36 13.34 25.26
CA LEU A 245 -6.78 14.51 24.60
C LEU A 245 -7.83 15.34 23.85
N GLY A 246 -7.58 16.64 23.77
CA GLY A 246 -8.10 17.53 22.74
C GLY A 246 -7.04 17.81 21.68
N MET A 247 -7.45 18.41 20.55
CA MET A 247 -6.53 18.83 19.50
C MET A 247 -6.88 20.19 18.90
N VAL A 248 -5.86 20.91 18.43
CA VAL A 248 -5.96 22.04 17.50
C VAL A 248 -5.28 21.63 16.19
N ASP A 249 -6.00 21.79 15.09
CA ASP A 249 -5.46 21.50 13.76
C ASP A 249 -4.35 22.48 13.37
N ILE A 250 -3.28 21.95 12.77
CA ILE A 250 -2.28 22.75 12.07
C ILE A 250 -2.66 22.76 10.58
N PRO A 251 -3.07 23.92 10.01
CA PRO A 251 -3.47 24.01 8.61
C PRO A 251 -2.40 23.47 7.65
N ASP A 252 -2.81 22.83 6.56
CA ASP A 252 -1.88 22.20 5.60
C ASP A 252 -0.83 23.16 5.03
N ALA A 253 -1.16 24.45 4.88
CA ALA A 253 -0.23 25.49 4.45
C ALA A 253 0.96 25.69 5.42
N LEU A 254 0.74 25.43 6.71
CA LEU A 254 1.75 25.48 7.77
C LEU A 254 2.31 24.10 8.09
N ASN A 255 1.64 23.03 7.67
CA ASN A 255 2.01 21.66 7.98
C ASN A 255 3.11 21.15 7.04
N SER A 256 3.96 20.25 7.54
CA SER A 256 4.85 19.45 6.71
C SER A 256 4.28 18.05 6.63
N ILE A 257 3.72 17.69 5.47
CA ILE A 257 3.12 16.38 5.27
C ILE A 257 4.19 15.30 5.36
N ALA A 258 4.15 14.54 6.45
CA ALA A 258 5.11 13.49 6.74
C ALA A 258 4.86 12.31 5.81
N SER A 259 5.88 11.87 5.08
CA SER A 259 5.82 10.71 4.19
C SER A 259 6.43 9.50 4.85
N TYR A 260 5.74 8.36 4.78
CA TYR A 260 6.14 7.12 5.42
C TYR A 260 6.63 6.12 4.37
N PRO A 261 7.94 5.99 4.16
CA PRO A 261 8.50 4.94 3.32
C PRO A 261 8.65 3.60 4.06
N ILE A 262 8.45 2.51 3.33
CA ILE A 262 8.69 1.13 3.76
C ILE A 262 9.59 0.41 2.74
N ALA A 263 10.51 -0.42 3.21
CA ALA A 263 11.38 -1.23 2.36
C ALA A 263 11.78 -2.54 3.04
N ALA A 264 12.10 -3.56 2.24
CA ALA A 264 12.78 -4.75 2.71
C ALA A 264 14.28 -4.44 2.87
N LEU A 265 14.91 -5.07 3.86
CA LEU A 265 16.34 -4.94 4.11
C LEU A 265 17.13 -5.91 3.24
N THR A 266 18.28 -5.47 2.73
CA THR A 266 19.11 -6.24 1.78
C THR A 266 19.69 -7.51 2.39
N ASP A 267 19.86 -7.53 3.71
CA ASP A 267 20.40 -8.61 4.51
C ASP A 267 19.32 -9.34 5.31
N SER A 268 18.05 -9.22 4.90
CA SER A 268 16.94 -9.98 5.48
C SER A 268 17.18 -11.49 5.37
N ASN A 269 16.92 -12.20 6.47
CA ASN A 269 16.95 -13.66 6.50
C ASN A 269 15.70 -14.28 5.84
N TYR A 270 14.64 -13.47 5.64
CA TYR A 270 13.36 -13.89 5.08
C TYR A 270 12.85 -12.91 4.01
N PRO A 271 13.56 -12.73 2.87
CA PRO A 271 13.22 -11.73 1.86
C PRO A 271 11.83 -11.93 1.24
N ASP A 272 11.37 -13.17 1.12
CA ASP A 272 10.02 -13.49 0.63
C ASP A 272 8.94 -13.03 1.62
N LEU A 273 9.15 -13.24 2.92
CA LEU A 273 8.22 -12.80 3.97
C LEU A 273 8.23 -11.27 4.10
N ALA A 274 9.40 -10.64 3.99
CA ALA A 274 9.52 -9.19 3.97
C ALA A 274 8.73 -8.57 2.80
N SER A 275 8.91 -9.13 1.60
CA SER A 275 8.20 -8.71 0.40
C SER A 275 6.69 -8.93 0.53
N ALA A 276 6.25 -10.06 1.08
CA ALA A 276 4.84 -10.36 1.30
C ALA A 276 4.22 -9.42 2.34
N PHE A 277 4.92 -9.09 3.43
CA PHE A 277 4.43 -8.14 4.43
C PHE A 277 4.28 -6.74 3.84
N ILE A 278 5.27 -6.27 3.07
CA ILE A 278 5.18 -4.99 2.35
C ILE A 278 4.01 -5.00 1.36
N ALA A 279 3.80 -6.11 0.65
CA ALA A 279 2.66 -6.26 -0.25
C ALA A 279 1.32 -6.18 0.49
N LEU A 280 1.21 -6.77 1.70
CA LEU A 280 0.03 -6.61 2.55
C LEU A 280 -0.17 -5.14 2.95
N VAL A 281 0.87 -4.45 3.43
CA VAL A 281 0.81 -3.02 3.79
C VAL A 281 0.31 -2.15 2.62
N LEU A 282 0.76 -2.46 1.40
CA LEU A 282 0.39 -1.73 0.18
C LEU A 282 -0.94 -2.19 -0.45
N SER A 283 -1.49 -3.32 -0.02
CA SER A 283 -2.74 -3.87 -0.55
C SER A 283 -3.95 -3.00 -0.18
N PRO A 284 -5.09 -3.11 -0.90
CA PRO A 284 -6.33 -2.43 -0.51
C PRO A 284 -6.74 -2.68 0.95
N ASP A 285 -6.63 -3.93 1.41
CA ASP A 285 -6.97 -4.30 2.80
C ASP A 285 -6.00 -3.64 3.80
N GLY A 286 -4.70 -3.64 3.48
CA GLY A 286 -3.70 -2.96 4.28
C GLY A 286 -3.94 -1.45 4.38
N GLN A 287 -4.29 -0.83 3.25
CA GLN A 287 -4.61 0.59 3.19
C GLN A 287 -5.92 0.92 3.92
N GLN A 288 -6.90 0.01 3.97
CA GLN A 288 -8.09 0.16 4.82
C GLN A 288 -7.74 0.16 6.31
N VAL A 289 -6.83 -0.73 6.75
CA VAL A 289 -6.32 -0.69 8.12
C VAL A 289 -5.60 0.63 8.40
N MET A 290 -4.75 1.10 7.48
CA MET A 290 -4.11 2.42 7.62
C MET A 290 -5.13 3.56 7.76
N ALA A 291 -6.15 3.57 6.90
CA ALA A 291 -7.21 4.57 6.91
C ALA A 291 -8.05 4.53 8.19
N LYS A 292 -8.31 3.35 8.76
CA LYS A 292 -8.97 3.18 10.07
C LYS A 292 -8.24 3.92 11.19
N TYR A 293 -6.91 4.02 11.10
CA TYR A 293 -6.08 4.78 12.04
C TYR A 293 -5.84 6.23 11.59
N ASN A 294 -6.52 6.71 10.55
CA ASN A 294 -6.45 8.05 9.96
C ASN A 294 -5.10 8.40 9.31
N PHE A 295 -4.33 7.41 8.87
CA PHE A 295 -3.25 7.66 7.92
C PHE A 295 -3.84 8.04 6.56
N ILE A 296 -3.16 8.94 5.85
CA ILE A 296 -3.57 9.40 4.53
C ILE A 296 -2.85 8.53 3.49
N PRO A 297 -3.52 7.84 2.56
CA PRO A 297 -2.85 7.03 1.53
C PRO A 297 -1.81 7.83 0.73
N ALA A 298 -0.62 7.26 0.50
CA ALA A 298 0.44 7.94 -0.26
C ALA A 298 0.18 7.97 -1.77
N VAL A 299 -0.62 7.01 -2.25
CA VAL A 299 -1.17 6.99 -3.60
C VAL A 299 -2.63 7.38 -3.46
N THR A 300 -3.00 8.55 -3.96
CA THR A 300 -4.39 9.01 -4.05
C THR A 300 -5.15 8.15 -5.06
N GLY A 301 -5.52 6.94 -4.65
CA GLY A 301 -6.49 6.06 -5.30
C GLY A 301 -7.90 6.17 -4.69
N ALA A 302 -8.14 7.17 -3.86
CA ALA A 302 -9.47 7.50 -3.35
C ALA A 302 -9.88 8.87 -3.89
N GLU A 303 -10.84 8.84 -4.82
CA GLU A 303 -11.78 9.92 -5.17
C GLU A 303 -11.36 11.34 -4.75
N SER A 304 -10.45 11.96 -5.52
CA SER A 304 -10.48 13.42 -5.60
C SER A 304 -11.67 13.78 -6.49
N THR A 305 -12.65 14.51 -5.95
CA THR A 305 -13.66 15.18 -6.78
C THR A 305 -13.05 16.21 -7.73
N ASP A 306 -11.73 16.47 -7.62
CA ASP A 306 -10.99 17.41 -8.45
C ASP A 306 -10.23 16.78 -9.62
N GLY A 307 -10.08 15.46 -9.70
CA GLY A 307 -9.33 14.84 -10.79
C GLY A 307 -7.86 15.29 -10.89
N PHE A 308 -7.19 14.98 -12.01
CA PHE A 308 -5.82 15.42 -12.32
C PHE A 308 -5.72 15.90 -13.76
N MET A 309 -4.68 16.68 -14.05
CA MET A 309 -4.41 17.25 -15.37
C MET A 309 -3.15 16.61 -15.97
N VAL A 310 -3.19 16.37 -17.27
CA VAL A 310 -2.06 15.91 -18.07
C VAL A 310 -1.83 16.92 -19.20
N THR A 311 -0.58 17.27 -19.46
CA THR A 311 -0.22 18.08 -20.64
C THR A 311 0.16 17.17 -21.80
N ASP A 312 -0.56 17.24 -22.90
CA ASP A 312 -0.28 16.45 -24.10
C ASP A 312 0.78 17.09 -25.02
N ALA A 313 1.16 16.40 -26.09
CA ALA A 313 2.16 16.87 -27.06
C ALA A 313 1.75 18.16 -27.80
N LEU A 314 0.46 18.50 -27.83
CA LEU A 314 -0.06 19.76 -28.37
C LEU A 314 -0.07 20.89 -27.33
N GLY A 315 0.44 20.65 -26.13
CA GLY A 315 0.45 21.60 -25.02
C GLY A 315 -0.92 21.78 -24.35
N ARG A 316 -1.88 20.89 -24.62
CA ARG A 316 -3.23 20.99 -24.05
C ARG A 316 -3.27 20.32 -22.69
N ALA A 317 -4.00 20.95 -21.76
CA ALA A 317 -4.33 20.34 -20.49
C ALA A 317 -5.57 19.44 -20.65
N VAL A 318 -5.39 18.15 -20.45
CA VAL A 318 -6.46 17.14 -20.48
C VAL A 318 -6.79 16.75 -19.05
N ARG A 319 -8.06 16.96 -18.65
CA ARG A 319 -8.54 16.64 -17.31
C ARG A 319 -9.04 15.20 -17.25
N PHE A 320 -8.65 14.50 -16.19
CA PHE A 320 -9.13 13.17 -15.85
C PHE A 320 -9.71 13.18 -14.44
N ALA A 321 -10.93 12.69 -14.25
CA ALA A 321 -11.51 12.55 -12.92
C ALA A 321 -10.80 11.47 -12.09
N LYS A 322 -10.34 10.40 -12.76
CA LYS A 322 -9.55 9.31 -12.18
C LYS A 322 -8.58 8.78 -13.23
N ALA A 323 -7.59 8.01 -12.82
CA ALA A 323 -6.64 7.40 -13.75
C ALA A 323 -7.40 6.51 -14.77
N PRO A 324 -7.07 6.57 -16.07
CA PRO A 324 -7.75 5.77 -17.07
C PRO A 324 -7.43 4.29 -16.90
N GLU A 325 -8.47 3.46 -16.94
CA GLU A 325 -8.43 2.00 -16.79
C GLU A 325 -8.81 1.30 -18.10
N LYS A 326 -9.45 2.00 -19.05
CA LYS A 326 -9.84 1.53 -20.38
C LYS A 326 -9.24 2.42 -21.46
N ILE A 327 -7.95 2.20 -21.71
CA ILE A 327 -7.17 2.95 -22.69
C ILE A 327 -7.29 2.30 -24.07
N VAL A 328 -7.54 3.14 -25.08
CA VAL A 328 -7.52 2.72 -26.48
C VAL A 328 -6.37 3.41 -27.22
N LEU A 329 -5.57 2.62 -27.93
CA LEU A 329 -4.50 3.13 -28.78
C LEU A 329 -5.00 3.22 -30.22
N ALA A 330 -5.07 4.41 -30.80
CA ALA A 330 -5.73 4.62 -32.08
C ALA A 330 -4.95 5.53 -33.04
N GLY A 331 -5.37 5.56 -34.30
CA GLY A 331 -4.77 6.41 -35.34
C GLY A 331 -3.58 5.78 -36.06
N LYS A 332 -3.03 6.53 -37.02
CA LYS A 332 -1.91 6.10 -37.86
C LYS A 332 -0.57 6.27 -37.14
N ALA A 333 0.42 5.48 -37.56
CA ALA A 333 1.80 5.51 -37.04
C ALA A 333 1.90 5.24 -35.53
N LEU A 334 1.10 4.29 -35.05
CA LEU A 334 0.93 4.00 -33.62
C LEU A 334 2.10 3.23 -33.00
N PHE A 335 2.90 2.52 -33.80
CA PHE A 335 3.94 1.61 -33.30
C PHE A 335 4.90 2.26 -32.29
N MET A 336 5.44 3.47 -32.57
CA MET A 336 6.35 4.16 -31.64
C MET A 336 5.69 4.49 -30.30
N VAL A 337 4.42 4.93 -30.36
CA VAL A 337 3.64 5.28 -29.18
C VAL A 337 3.29 4.01 -28.39
N ALA A 338 2.89 2.94 -29.09
CA ALA A 338 2.57 1.67 -28.48
C ALA A 338 3.78 1.04 -27.79
N ASP A 339 4.94 1.00 -28.44
CA ASP A 339 6.16 0.46 -27.86
C ASP A 339 6.55 1.21 -26.58
N ALA A 340 6.50 2.55 -26.61
CA ALA A 340 6.78 3.38 -25.43
C ALA A 340 5.78 3.17 -24.29
N ILE A 341 4.50 3.01 -24.62
CA ILE A 341 3.45 2.73 -23.64
C ILE A 341 3.67 1.36 -22.99
N TYR A 342 4.07 0.35 -23.77
CA TYR A 342 4.32 -0.99 -23.25
C TYR A 342 5.62 -1.12 -22.42
N LEU A 343 6.40 -0.04 -22.27
CA LEU A 343 7.45 0.07 -21.25
C LEU A 343 6.87 0.34 -19.85
N PHE A 344 5.58 0.63 -19.73
CA PHE A 344 4.86 0.75 -18.46
C PHE A 344 4.16 -0.57 -18.11
N PRO A 345 4.40 -1.14 -16.92
CA PRO A 345 3.84 -2.45 -16.54
C PRO A 345 2.30 -2.45 -16.46
N GLU A 346 1.68 -1.30 -16.29
CA GLU A 346 0.22 -1.13 -16.24
C GLU A 346 -0.45 -1.27 -17.61
N ALA A 347 0.30 -1.09 -18.70
CA ALA A 347 -0.22 -1.04 -20.08
C ALA A 347 -0.99 -2.32 -20.45
N GLY A 348 -0.47 -3.49 -20.08
CA GLY A 348 -1.12 -4.77 -20.41
C GLY A 348 -2.54 -4.88 -19.85
N LYS A 349 -2.76 -4.37 -18.63
CA LYS A 349 -4.08 -4.41 -17.97
C LYS A 349 -5.01 -3.29 -18.43
N ARG A 350 -4.47 -2.11 -18.76
CA ARG A 350 -5.27 -0.91 -19.03
C ARG A 350 -5.58 -0.71 -20.52
N ILE A 351 -4.81 -1.30 -21.43
CA ILE A 351 -5.09 -1.23 -22.86
C ILE A 351 -6.15 -2.27 -23.23
N VAL A 352 -7.31 -1.80 -23.69
CA VAL A 352 -8.44 -2.65 -24.07
C VAL A 352 -8.62 -2.78 -25.58
N ALA A 353 -8.15 -1.80 -26.35
CA ALA A 353 -8.15 -1.86 -27.81
C ALA A 353 -6.92 -1.17 -28.40
N LEU A 354 -6.47 -1.64 -29.56
CA LEU A 354 -5.34 -1.06 -30.27
C LEU A 354 -5.53 -1.16 -31.79
N GLY A 355 -5.11 -0.11 -32.50
CA GLY A 355 -4.91 -0.12 -33.94
C GLY A 355 -3.64 -0.88 -34.35
N SER A 356 -3.31 -0.85 -35.63
CA SER A 356 -2.11 -1.53 -36.14
C SER A 356 -0.82 -0.98 -35.50
N THR A 357 -0.10 -1.85 -34.79
CA THR A 357 1.22 -1.59 -34.19
C THR A 357 2.37 -2.28 -34.93
N VAL A 358 2.11 -2.84 -36.11
CA VAL A 358 3.12 -3.54 -36.91
C VAL A 358 4.14 -2.54 -37.47
N GLN A 359 5.43 -2.84 -37.28
CA GLN A 359 6.54 -2.11 -37.89
C GLN A 359 7.35 -3.05 -38.78
N GLY A 360 7.15 -2.97 -40.10
CA GLY A 360 7.89 -3.80 -41.05
C GLY A 360 7.68 -5.30 -40.79
N THR A 361 8.68 -5.98 -40.22
CA THR A 361 8.73 -7.45 -40.06
C THR A 361 8.14 -8.01 -38.76
N GLY A 362 7.60 -7.19 -37.85
CA GLY A 362 7.02 -7.76 -36.62
C GLY A 362 6.20 -6.83 -35.73
N ASN A 363 5.58 -7.44 -34.73
CA ASN A 363 4.87 -6.82 -33.61
C ASN A 363 5.34 -7.51 -32.32
N PHE A 364 5.97 -6.77 -31.41
CA PHE A 364 6.56 -7.33 -30.19
C PHE A 364 5.58 -7.38 -29.01
N ILE A 365 4.47 -6.64 -29.10
CA ILE A 365 3.48 -6.55 -28.02
C ILE A 365 2.93 -7.94 -27.60
N PRO A 366 2.61 -8.87 -28.52
CA PRO A 366 2.15 -10.21 -28.13
C PRO A 366 3.17 -11.02 -27.32
N MET A 367 4.46 -10.67 -27.38
CA MET A 367 5.52 -11.36 -26.61
C MET A 367 5.62 -10.85 -25.16
N ILE A 368 5.17 -9.60 -24.91
CA ILE A 368 5.29 -8.93 -23.61
C ILE A 368 3.95 -8.79 -22.89
N ASP A 369 2.84 -8.89 -23.63
CA ASP A 369 1.49 -8.80 -23.09
C ASP A 369 0.76 -10.14 -23.24
N PRO A 370 0.64 -10.93 -22.16
CA PRO A 370 -0.05 -12.22 -22.20
C PRO A 370 -1.55 -12.08 -22.48
N THR A 371 -2.12 -10.89 -22.31
CA THR A 371 -3.54 -10.59 -22.56
C THR A 371 -3.79 -10.05 -23.97
N PHE A 372 -2.76 -9.94 -24.81
CA PHE A 372 -2.85 -9.32 -26.13
C PHE A 372 -3.96 -9.91 -27.00
N SER A 373 -4.11 -11.24 -27.02
CA SER A 373 -5.13 -11.94 -27.81
C SER A 373 -6.57 -11.62 -27.39
N ALA A 374 -6.77 -11.12 -26.17
CA ALA A 374 -8.09 -10.73 -25.65
C ALA A 374 -8.44 -9.26 -25.97
N LYS A 375 -7.52 -8.48 -26.55
CA LYS A 375 -7.74 -7.05 -26.85
C LYS A 375 -8.53 -6.89 -28.15
N ILE A 376 -9.31 -5.83 -28.21
CA ILE A 376 -10.03 -5.44 -29.42
C ILE A 376 -9.01 -4.92 -30.44
N THR A 377 -8.97 -5.54 -31.61
CA THR A 377 -8.17 -5.04 -32.74
C THR A 377 -8.99 -4.02 -33.52
N LEU A 378 -8.48 -2.81 -33.65
CA LEU A 378 -9.09 -1.74 -34.44
C LEU A 378 -8.60 -1.82 -35.89
N ASP A 379 -9.51 -1.56 -36.82
CA ASP A 379 -9.16 -1.44 -38.24
C ASP A 379 -8.22 -0.24 -38.45
N SER A 380 -7.35 -0.33 -39.46
CA SER A 380 -6.46 0.77 -39.87
C SER A 380 -7.19 2.07 -40.25
N SER A 381 -8.49 1.96 -40.58
CA SER A 381 -9.41 3.03 -40.93
C SER A 381 -10.49 3.29 -39.86
N ALA A 382 -10.35 2.71 -38.67
CA ALA A 382 -11.33 2.83 -37.59
C ALA A 382 -11.68 4.29 -37.28
N GLY A 383 -12.95 4.62 -37.43
CA GLY A 383 -13.52 5.92 -37.09
C GLY A 383 -13.82 6.06 -35.59
N ALA A 384 -14.23 7.27 -35.19
CA ALA A 384 -14.55 7.59 -33.79
C ALA A 384 -15.64 6.68 -33.20
N GLU A 385 -16.63 6.26 -33.99
CA GLU A 385 -17.72 5.36 -33.55
C GLU A 385 -17.20 3.97 -33.15
N GLN A 386 -16.31 3.40 -33.95
CA GLN A 386 -15.71 2.09 -33.66
C GLN A 386 -14.83 2.14 -32.40
N ILE A 387 -14.12 3.25 -32.20
CA ILE A 387 -13.32 3.47 -30.98
C ILE A 387 -14.22 3.67 -29.76
N ALA A 388 -15.31 4.43 -29.90
CA ALA A 388 -16.28 4.66 -28.83
C ALA A 388 -16.98 3.37 -28.37
N ALA A 389 -17.14 2.38 -29.27
CA ALA A 389 -17.71 1.07 -28.93
C ALA A 389 -16.88 0.30 -27.87
N ALA A 390 -15.58 0.56 -27.77
CA ALA A 390 -14.73 0.01 -26.71
C ALA A 390 -14.93 0.69 -25.35
N GLN A 391 -15.77 1.74 -25.29
CA GLN A 391 -16.04 2.56 -24.10
C GLN A 391 -14.75 3.04 -23.39
N PRO A 392 -13.82 3.70 -24.11
CA PRO A 392 -12.60 4.18 -23.51
C PRO A 392 -12.86 5.30 -22.52
N ASP A 393 -12.08 5.31 -21.43
CA ASP A 393 -11.93 6.48 -20.57
C ASP A 393 -10.72 7.35 -20.97
N CYS A 394 -9.88 6.86 -21.88
CA CYS A 394 -8.84 7.62 -22.56
C CYS A 394 -8.51 7.02 -23.92
N VAL A 395 -8.28 7.86 -24.93
CA VAL A 395 -7.69 7.45 -26.21
C VAL A 395 -6.32 8.10 -26.34
N ILE A 396 -5.29 7.30 -26.61
CA ILE A 396 -3.94 7.79 -26.87
C ILE A 396 -3.64 7.62 -28.36
N MET A 397 -3.14 8.67 -29.00
CA MET A 397 -2.75 8.64 -30.41
C MET A 397 -1.63 9.63 -30.72
N LYS A 398 -1.08 9.57 -31.94
CA LYS A 398 -0.13 10.59 -32.39
C LYS A 398 -0.80 11.94 -32.62
N SER A 399 -0.10 13.03 -32.30
CA SER A 399 -0.58 14.41 -32.51
C SER A 399 -0.97 14.71 -33.97
N SER A 400 -0.32 14.06 -34.93
CA SER A 400 -0.65 14.16 -36.36
C SER A 400 -2.07 13.67 -36.71
N ASN A 401 -2.71 12.88 -35.85
CA ASN A 401 -4.09 12.42 -36.00
C ASN A 401 -5.12 13.39 -35.37
N ALA A 402 -4.69 14.47 -34.72
CA ALA A 402 -5.58 15.38 -33.99
C ALA A 402 -6.62 16.05 -34.89
N SER A 403 -6.21 16.47 -36.10
CA SER A 403 -7.10 17.19 -37.03
C SER A 403 -8.15 16.30 -37.70
N SER A 404 -7.93 14.99 -37.75
CA SER A 404 -8.81 14.02 -38.41
C SER A 404 -9.64 13.22 -37.41
N LEU A 405 -9.01 12.30 -36.68
CA LEU A 405 -9.68 11.38 -35.76
C LEU A 405 -9.89 12.00 -34.37
N GLY A 406 -8.90 12.76 -33.90
CA GLY A 406 -8.90 13.37 -32.57
C GLY A 406 -10.11 14.28 -32.32
N LYS A 407 -10.37 15.22 -33.24
CA LYS A 407 -11.56 16.10 -33.17
C LYS A 407 -12.88 15.34 -33.10
N ALA A 408 -13.02 14.24 -33.84
CA ALA A 408 -14.24 13.45 -33.85
C ALA A 408 -14.48 12.74 -32.50
N LEU A 409 -13.41 12.27 -31.85
CA LEU A 409 -13.47 11.65 -30.51
C LEU A 409 -13.75 12.67 -29.41
N GLU A 410 -13.14 13.85 -29.50
CA GLU A 410 -13.39 14.94 -28.55
C GLU A 410 -14.83 15.46 -28.64
N ALA A 411 -15.43 15.50 -29.84
CA ALA A 411 -16.83 15.88 -30.05
C ALA A 411 -17.82 14.95 -29.33
N VAL A 412 -17.47 13.66 -29.17
CA VAL A 412 -18.24 12.69 -28.39
C VAL A 412 -17.80 12.61 -26.92
N LYS A 413 -17.02 13.59 -26.44
CA LYS A 413 -16.55 13.75 -25.05
C LYS A 413 -15.66 12.63 -24.53
N ILE A 414 -14.95 11.92 -25.42
CA ILE A 414 -13.92 10.97 -25.02
C ILE A 414 -12.60 11.73 -24.82
N PRO A 415 -11.92 11.63 -23.66
CA PRO A 415 -10.61 12.26 -23.47
C PRO A 415 -9.58 11.70 -24.46
N VAL A 416 -8.88 12.60 -25.16
CA VAL A 416 -7.81 12.23 -26.10
C VAL A 416 -6.49 12.84 -25.65
N VAL A 417 -5.45 12.02 -25.55
CA VAL A 417 -4.08 12.45 -25.27
C VAL A 417 -3.21 12.21 -26.49
N TYR A 418 -2.54 13.27 -26.93
CA TYR A 418 -1.58 13.21 -28.03
C TYR A 418 -0.15 13.05 -27.54
N LEU A 419 0.61 12.17 -28.20
CA LEU A 419 2.04 11.93 -27.99
C LEU A 419 2.76 11.96 -29.34
N ASP A 420 4.08 12.18 -29.36
CA ASP A 420 4.87 12.24 -30.60
C ASP A 420 5.93 11.14 -30.65
N PHE A 421 6.80 11.09 -29.64
CA PHE A 421 7.99 10.23 -29.59
C PHE A 421 8.86 10.30 -30.86
N GLU A 422 9.08 11.48 -31.44
CA GLU A 422 9.83 11.62 -32.70
C GLU A 422 11.23 12.22 -32.52
N THR A 423 11.41 13.13 -31.55
CA THR A 423 12.71 13.79 -31.30
C THR A 423 13.21 13.57 -29.87
N PRO A 424 14.52 13.63 -29.61
CA PRO A 424 15.09 13.44 -28.27
C PRO A 424 14.45 14.33 -27.18
N ASP A 425 14.05 15.56 -27.52
CA ASP A 425 13.39 16.47 -26.57
C ASP A 425 11.93 16.09 -26.29
N GLN A 426 11.27 15.41 -27.23
CA GLN A 426 9.89 14.95 -27.09
C GLN A 426 9.80 13.71 -26.19
N TYR A 427 10.81 12.83 -26.18
CA TYR A 427 10.79 11.59 -25.40
C TYR A 427 10.58 11.83 -23.90
N PRO A 428 11.38 12.66 -23.20
CA PRO A 428 11.17 12.92 -21.76
C PRO A 428 9.81 13.57 -21.46
N ARG A 429 9.33 14.45 -22.34
CA ARG A 429 8.02 15.08 -22.22
C ARG A 429 6.90 14.04 -22.31
N ASP A 430 6.91 13.24 -23.35
CA ASP A 430 5.86 12.26 -23.63
C ASP A 430 5.89 11.11 -22.60
N LEU A 431 7.08 10.71 -22.12
CA LEU A 431 7.22 9.78 -21.00
C LEU A 431 6.63 10.36 -19.71
N LYS A 432 6.83 11.65 -19.43
CA LYS A 432 6.24 12.31 -18.26
C LYS A 432 4.70 12.29 -18.34
N THR A 433 4.14 12.59 -19.51
CA THR A 433 2.69 12.50 -19.79
C THR A 433 2.17 11.09 -19.53
N LEU A 434 2.87 10.05 -20.02
CA LEU A 434 2.53 8.65 -19.75
C LEU A 434 2.65 8.29 -18.27
N GLY A 435 3.69 8.76 -17.57
CA GLY A 435 3.86 8.53 -16.13
C GLY A 435 2.69 9.10 -15.32
N GLN A 436 2.14 10.25 -15.72
CA GLN A 436 0.95 10.81 -15.09
C GLN A 436 -0.31 9.97 -15.39
N LEU A 437 -0.51 9.57 -16.65
CA LEU A 437 -1.67 8.74 -17.04
C LEU A 437 -1.67 7.38 -16.36
N PHE A 438 -0.51 6.72 -16.30
CA PHE A 438 -0.37 5.41 -15.67
C PHE A 438 -0.26 5.47 -14.15
N GLN A 439 -0.15 6.67 -13.56
CA GLN A 439 0.14 6.89 -12.13
C GLN A 439 1.47 6.24 -11.72
N ASN A 440 2.46 6.34 -12.60
CA ASN A 440 3.80 5.79 -12.42
C ASN A 440 4.88 6.80 -12.88
N PRO A 441 5.03 7.93 -12.17
CA PRO A 441 6.03 8.95 -12.51
C PRO A 441 7.47 8.44 -12.37
N ASP A 442 7.71 7.46 -11.50
CA ASP A 442 9.04 6.88 -11.27
C ASP A 442 9.52 6.08 -12.49
N GLN A 443 8.65 5.25 -13.07
CA GLN A 443 8.97 4.53 -14.31
C GLN A 443 9.21 5.50 -15.47
N ALA A 444 8.41 6.57 -15.58
CA ALA A 444 8.64 7.61 -16.57
C ALA A 444 10.01 8.28 -16.42
N ALA A 445 10.39 8.63 -15.18
CA ALA A 445 11.70 9.23 -14.90
C ALA A 445 12.85 8.26 -15.21
N LYS A 446 12.71 6.97 -14.87
CA LYS A 446 13.69 5.92 -15.20
C LYS A 446 13.89 5.78 -16.70
N LEU A 447 12.80 5.71 -17.47
CA LEU A 447 12.84 5.61 -18.92
C LEU A 447 13.45 6.88 -19.54
N ALA A 448 13.07 8.07 -19.05
CA ALA A 448 13.62 9.33 -19.54
C ALA A 448 15.14 9.42 -19.30
N ALA A 449 15.61 8.98 -18.13
CA ALA A 449 17.05 8.91 -17.84
C ALA A 449 17.78 7.90 -18.73
N TYR A 450 17.18 6.73 -18.97
CA TYR A 450 17.74 5.70 -19.86
C TYR A 450 17.93 6.22 -21.29
N TYR A 451 16.90 6.85 -21.86
CA TYR A 451 16.97 7.39 -23.22
C TYR A 451 17.91 8.60 -23.32
N LYS A 452 17.99 9.44 -22.28
CA LYS A 452 18.95 10.55 -22.23
C LYS A 452 20.40 10.05 -22.24
N GLY A 453 20.73 9.04 -21.44
CA GLY A 453 22.07 8.45 -21.38
C GLY A 453 22.47 7.61 -22.61
N LYS A 454 21.57 7.46 -23.59
CA LYS A 454 21.82 6.81 -24.89
C LYS A 454 21.91 7.81 -26.05
N ALA A 455 21.55 9.07 -25.82
CA ALA A 455 21.56 10.15 -26.81
C ALA A 455 22.83 11.03 -26.75
N GLU A 456 23.62 10.88 -25.69
CA GLU A 456 25.02 11.31 -25.58
C GLU A 456 25.96 10.25 -26.15
#